data_AF-A0A0Q5DDW6-F1
#
_entry.id   AF-A0A0Q5DDW6-F1
#
_cell.length_a   1.000
_cell.length_b   1.000
_cell.length_c   1.000
_cell.angle_alpha   90.00
_cell.angle_beta   90.00
_cell.angle_gamma   90.00
#
_symmetry.space_group_name_H-M   'P 1'
#
loop_
_entity.id
_entity.type
_entity.pdbx_description
1 polymer ?
#
loop_
_entity_poly.entity_id
_entity_poly.type
_entity_poly.pdbx_seq_one_letter_code
_entity_poly.pdbx_strand_id
1 'polypeptide(L)'
;MPSYAEVRFYVSGIWLLIKGDEQGFKQLDLSDRGLLRSFWAFVWCLPAMFVTWAWWRMMFLQAMPPGTKTGGLFFFRLGMLEAIDWILPLILVGIVCALFGLGQKFPTMVIVVNWLSVPFAYAYAVLAAAFILPIGMTGFLALLHLSLLVAVVVALTRVMHMLCGPQPLLVTALVMVLIVPDMLLSEVLQRFLGVYPS
;
A
#
# COMPACT_ATOMS: atom_id res chain seq x y z
N MET A 1 18.28 -9.16 -2.30
CA MET A 1 16.95 -9.45 -1.73
C MET A 1 17.09 -9.65 -0.23
N PRO A 2 16.26 -9.00 0.61
CA PRO A 2 16.20 -9.26 2.05
C PRO A 2 15.69 -10.68 2.33
N SER A 3 16.29 -11.36 3.31
CA SER A 3 15.85 -12.66 3.81
C SER A 3 14.53 -12.55 4.58
N TYR A 4 13.83 -13.68 4.77
CA TYR A 4 12.62 -13.72 5.60
C TYR A 4 12.87 -13.20 7.02
N ALA A 5 14.02 -13.53 7.62
CA ALA A 5 14.38 -13.06 8.96
C ALA A 5 14.54 -11.53 9.01
N GLU A 6 15.18 -10.94 7.99
CA GLU A 6 15.29 -9.47 7.85
C GLU A 6 13.90 -8.83 7.68
N VAL A 7 13.04 -9.38 6.80
CA VAL A 7 11.69 -8.84 6.60
C VAL A 7 10.85 -8.93 7.87
N ARG A 8 10.89 -10.06 8.58
CA ARG A 8 10.21 -10.21 9.87
C ARG A 8 10.68 -9.18 10.88
N PHE A 9 11.99 -8.89 10.89
CA PHE A 9 12.57 -7.85 11.75
C PHE A 9 12.06 -6.45 11.36
N TYR A 10 12.05 -6.11 10.07
CA TYR A 10 11.51 -4.84 9.59
C TYR A 10 10.02 -4.67 9.91
N VAL A 11 9.20 -5.69 9.65
CA VAL A 11 7.76 -5.65 9.94
C VAL A 11 7.49 -5.55 11.45
N SER A 12 8.35 -6.15 12.29
CA SER A 12 8.27 -5.97 13.75
C SER A 12 8.58 -4.52 14.16
N GLY A 13 9.56 -3.89 13.52
CA GLY A 13 9.86 -2.48 13.67
C GLY A 13 8.69 -1.58 13.27
N ILE A 14 8.09 -1.86 12.11
CA ILE A 14 6.87 -1.19 11.64
C ILE A 14 5.74 -1.31 12.67
N TRP A 15 5.54 -2.49 13.26
CA TRP A 15 4.51 -2.69 14.29
C TRP A 15 4.75 -1.83 15.53
N LEU A 16 6.00 -1.65 15.95
CA LEU A 16 6.34 -0.70 17.02
C LEU A 16 5.99 0.74 16.62
N LEU A 17 6.32 1.15 15.39
CA LEU A 17 6.00 2.47 14.90
C LEU A 17 4.48 2.72 14.84
N ILE A 18 3.68 1.74 14.42
CA ILE A 18 2.21 1.84 14.44
C ILE A 18 1.68 2.05 15.87
N LYS A 19 2.31 1.43 16.86
CA LYS A 19 2.00 1.63 18.28
C LYS A 19 2.48 2.98 18.85
N GLY A 20 3.23 3.76 18.07
CA GLY A 20 3.83 5.02 18.51
C GLY A 20 5.13 4.86 19.28
N ASP A 21 5.81 3.71 19.15
CA ASP A 21 7.11 3.46 19.77
C ASP A 21 8.24 3.69 18.76
N GLU A 22 8.97 4.81 18.94
CA GLU A 22 10.10 5.22 18.10
C GLU A 22 11.25 4.20 18.09
N GLN A 23 11.31 3.25 19.04
CA GLN A 23 12.28 2.15 19.00
C GLN A 23 12.14 1.30 17.74
N GLY A 24 10.97 1.34 17.07
CA GLY A 24 10.77 0.69 15.78
C GLY A 24 11.76 1.14 14.70
N PHE A 25 12.23 2.39 14.73
CA PHE A 25 13.23 2.87 13.77
C PHE A 25 14.56 2.14 13.89
N LYS A 26 14.93 1.66 15.09
CA LYS A 26 16.17 0.90 15.31
C LYS A 26 16.14 -0.48 14.65
N GLN A 27 14.95 -0.96 14.29
CA GLN A 27 14.79 -2.24 13.61
C GLN A 27 14.82 -2.10 12.09
N LEU A 28 14.82 -0.88 11.55
CA LEU A 28 14.88 -0.61 10.12
C LEU A 28 16.32 -0.30 9.70
N ASP A 29 16.71 -0.78 8.52
CA ASP A 29 17.97 -0.34 7.88
C ASP A 29 17.72 1.04 7.26
N LEU A 30 18.16 2.10 7.94
CA LEU A 30 17.98 3.50 7.50
C LEU A 30 19.17 4.03 6.66
N SER A 31 20.04 3.15 6.18
CA SER A 31 21.12 3.53 5.27
C SER A 31 20.65 3.69 3.82
N ASP A 32 21.51 4.22 2.94
CA ASP A 32 21.25 4.25 1.48
C ASP A 32 21.04 2.84 0.91
N ARG A 33 21.73 1.84 1.48
CA ARG A 33 21.52 0.43 1.14
C ARG A 33 20.13 -0.03 1.59
N GLY A 34 19.70 0.41 2.76
CA GLY A 34 18.37 0.20 3.31
C GLY A 34 17.26 0.79 2.42
N LEU A 35 17.48 2.00 1.89
CA LEU A 35 16.59 2.62 0.92
C LEU A 35 16.38 1.73 -0.30
N LEU A 36 17.45 1.33 -1.00
CA LEU A 36 17.36 0.45 -2.17
C LEU A 36 16.72 -0.91 -1.82
N ARG A 37 17.02 -1.44 -0.63
CA ARG A 37 16.44 -2.70 -0.14
C ARG A 37 14.95 -2.60 0.13
N SER A 38 14.45 -1.44 0.56
CA SER A 38 13.03 -1.26 0.87
C SER A 38 12.12 -1.47 -0.34
N PHE A 39 12.60 -1.25 -1.57
CA PHE A 39 11.84 -1.51 -2.80
C PHE A 39 11.52 -3.01 -2.99
N TRP A 40 12.25 -3.92 -2.32
CA TRP A 40 11.89 -5.34 -2.29
C TRP A 40 10.56 -5.60 -1.57
N ALA A 41 10.05 -4.65 -0.77
CA ALA A 41 8.73 -4.77 -0.17
C ALA A 41 7.65 -5.03 -1.23
N PHE A 42 7.73 -4.40 -2.41
CA PHE A 42 6.81 -4.66 -3.52
C PHE A 42 6.81 -6.15 -3.92
N VAL A 43 8.00 -6.75 -4.04
CA VAL A 43 8.15 -8.18 -4.35
C VAL A 43 7.55 -9.06 -3.24
N TRP A 44 7.74 -8.68 -1.97
CA TRP A 44 7.16 -9.37 -0.82
C TRP A 44 5.63 -9.26 -0.75
N CYS A 45 5.05 -8.23 -1.37
CA CYS A 45 3.61 -8.03 -1.52
C CYS A 45 3.01 -8.85 -2.67
N LEU A 46 3.79 -9.34 -3.65
CA LEU A 46 3.27 -10.06 -4.82
C LEU A 46 2.34 -11.25 -4.47
N PRO A 47 2.64 -12.13 -3.50
CA PRO A 47 1.73 -13.20 -3.13
C PRO A 47 0.35 -12.68 -2.68
N ALA A 48 0.33 -11.59 -1.91
CA ALA A 48 -0.89 -10.93 -1.48
C ALA A 48 -1.62 -10.25 -2.65
N MET A 49 -0.87 -9.58 -3.54
CA MET A 49 -1.41 -8.97 -4.76
C MET A 49 -2.09 -10.00 -5.68
N PHE A 50 -1.53 -11.20 -5.84
CA PHE A 50 -2.19 -12.24 -6.65
C PHE A 50 -3.58 -12.64 -6.10
N VAL A 51 -3.76 -12.61 -4.77
CA VAL A 51 -5.07 -12.87 -4.14
C VAL A 51 -6.03 -11.72 -4.42
N THR A 52 -5.59 -10.46 -4.29
CA THR A 52 -6.43 -9.30 -4.60
C THR A 52 -6.76 -9.23 -6.09
N TRP A 53 -5.86 -9.61 -6.99
CA TRP A 53 -6.10 -9.69 -8.43
C TRP A 53 -7.11 -10.77 -8.80
N ALA A 54 -7.09 -11.91 -8.10
CA ALA A 54 -8.10 -12.95 -8.29
C ALA A 54 -9.50 -12.45 -7.91
N TRP A 55 -9.61 -11.70 -6.81
CA TRP A 55 -10.86 -11.05 -6.40
C TRP A 55 -11.30 -9.98 -7.41
N TRP A 56 -10.40 -9.11 -7.85
CA TRP A 56 -10.67 -8.12 -8.89
C TRP A 56 -11.14 -8.74 -10.20
N ARG A 57 -10.51 -9.83 -10.65
CA ARG A 57 -10.94 -10.59 -11.82
C ARG A 57 -12.36 -11.13 -11.65
N MET A 58 -12.71 -11.63 -10.47
CA MET A 58 -14.05 -12.12 -10.18
C MET A 58 -15.08 -10.99 -10.29
N MET A 59 -14.81 -9.83 -9.67
CA MET A 59 -15.67 -8.65 -9.76
C MET A 59 -15.84 -8.17 -11.21
N PHE A 60 -14.74 -8.10 -11.96
CA PHE A 60 -14.76 -7.71 -13.37
C PHE A 60 -15.63 -8.65 -14.22
N LEU A 61 -15.47 -9.97 -14.06
CA LEU A 61 -16.24 -10.96 -14.81
C LEU A 61 -17.74 -10.97 -14.44
N GLN A 62 -18.09 -10.63 -13.20
CA GLN A 62 -19.48 -10.53 -12.77
C GLN A 62 -20.22 -9.35 -13.40
N ALA A 63 -19.51 -8.27 -13.73
CA ALA A 63 -20.09 -7.09 -14.35
C ALA A 63 -20.15 -7.19 -15.89
N MET A 64 -19.39 -8.10 -16.49
CA MET A 64 -19.31 -8.26 -17.95
C MET A 64 -20.31 -9.30 -18.48
N PRO A 65 -20.66 -9.25 -19.79
CA PRO A 65 -21.55 -10.24 -20.39
C PRO A 65 -21.07 -11.69 -20.19
N PRO A 66 -22.00 -12.66 -20.02
CA PRO A 66 -21.66 -14.07 -19.90
C PRO A 66 -20.78 -14.54 -21.07
N GLY A 67 -19.71 -15.29 -20.76
CA GLY A 67 -18.74 -15.77 -21.76
C GLY A 67 -17.53 -14.87 -21.96
N THR A 68 -17.48 -13.69 -21.33
CA THR A 68 -16.28 -12.87 -21.25
C THR A 68 -15.12 -13.65 -20.62
N LYS A 69 -13.95 -13.61 -21.24
CA LYS A 69 -12.74 -14.26 -20.74
C LYS A 69 -11.66 -13.22 -20.44
N THR A 70 -10.97 -13.40 -19.33
CA THR A 70 -9.74 -12.67 -19.01
C THR A 70 -8.54 -13.55 -19.28
N GLY A 71 -7.48 -12.97 -19.87
CA GLY A 71 -6.22 -13.65 -20.19
C GLY A 71 -5.02 -12.97 -19.53
N GLY A 72 -3.79 -13.37 -19.90
CA GLY A 72 -2.56 -12.82 -19.33
C GLY A 72 -2.44 -11.29 -19.42
N LEU A 73 -2.97 -10.69 -20.49
CA LEU A 73 -2.99 -9.23 -20.67
C LEU A 73 -3.78 -8.50 -19.56
N PHE A 74 -4.82 -9.12 -19.01
CA PHE A 74 -5.61 -8.54 -17.91
C PHE A 74 -4.74 -8.40 -16.64
N PHE A 75 -4.03 -9.48 -16.27
CA PHE A 75 -3.14 -9.46 -15.11
C PHE A 75 -1.91 -8.57 -15.32
N PHE A 76 -1.40 -8.49 -16.55
CA PHE A 76 -0.33 -7.54 -16.88
C PHE A 76 -0.78 -6.09 -16.62
N ARG A 77 -2.00 -5.72 -17.04
CA ARG A 77 -2.58 -4.40 -16.79
C ARG A 77 -2.81 -4.14 -15.29
N LEU A 78 -3.27 -5.14 -14.54
CA LEU A 78 -3.35 -5.03 -13.07
C LEU A 78 -1.97 -4.81 -12.44
N GLY A 79 -0.94 -5.52 -12.90
CA GLY A 79 0.43 -5.31 -12.43
C GLY A 79 0.96 -3.90 -12.74
N MET A 80 0.62 -3.35 -13.91
CA MET A 80 0.95 -1.96 -14.24
C MET A 80 0.23 -0.96 -13.33
N LEU A 81 -1.05 -1.19 -13.05
CA LEU A 81 -1.83 -0.37 -12.12
C LEU A 81 -1.16 -0.35 -10.73
N GLU A 82 -0.88 -1.52 -10.15
CA GLU A 82 -0.22 -1.64 -8.84
C GLU A 82 1.16 -0.97 -8.81
N ALA A 83 1.92 -1.05 -9.91
CA ALA A 83 3.22 -0.38 -9.99
C ALA A 83 3.07 1.16 -10.00
N ILE A 84 2.05 1.69 -10.69
CA ILE A 84 1.76 3.12 -10.72
C ILE A 84 1.29 3.59 -9.35
N ASP A 85 0.32 2.88 -8.76
CA ASP A 85 -0.27 3.20 -7.46
C ASP A 85 0.77 3.10 -6.33
N TRP A 86 1.80 2.27 -6.50
CA TRP A 86 2.91 2.19 -5.55
C TRP A 86 3.98 3.29 -5.73
N ILE A 87 4.35 3.63 -6.98
CA ILE A 87 5.43 4.59 -7.25
C ILE A 87 4.96 6.04 -7.09
N LEU A 88 3.74 6.36 -7.55
CA LEU A 88 3.23 7.72 -7.60
C LEU A 88 3.20 8.41 -6.22
N PRO A 89 2.70 7.77 -5.14
CA PRO A 89 2.75 8.35 -3.79
C PRO A 89 4.16 8.70 -3.33
N LEU A 90 5.15 7.86 -3.63
CA LEU A 90 6.54 8.10 -3.25
C LEU A 90 7.14 9.31 -3.98
N ILE A 91 6.80 9.50 -5.26
CA ILE A 91 7.18 10.69 -6.03
C ILE A 91 6.58 11.94 -5.38
N LEU A 92 5.30 11.91 -5.02
CA LEU A 92 4.62 13.04 -4.39
C LEU A 92 5.18 13.36 -3.01
N VAL A 93 5.51 12.36 -2.20
CA VAL A 93 6.24 12.55 -0.93
C VAL A 93 7.60 13.21 -1.17
N GLY A 94 8.32 12.83 -2.22
CA GLY A 94 9.59 13.45 -2.61
C GLY A 94 9.42 14.93 -2.95
N ILE A 95 8.37 15.27 -3.71
CA ILE A 95 8.02 16.67 -4.03
C ILE A 95 7.71 17.46 -2.75
N VAL A 96 6.88 16.93 -1.85
CA VAL A 96 6.59 17.57 -0.56
C VAL A 96 7.88 17.75 0.24
N CYS A 97 8.75 16.74 0.32
CA CYS A 97 10.01 16.87 1.04
C CYS A 97 10.92 17.95 0.45
N ALA A 98 10.98 18.05 -0.88
CA ALA A 98 11.77 19.08 -1.57
C ALA A 98 11.24 20.50 -1.28
N LEU A 99 9.91 20.70 -1.34
CA LEU A 99 9.27 22.01 -1.12
C LEU A 99 9.41 22.51 0.32
N PHE A 100 9.45 21.61 1.30
CA PHE A 100 9.52 21.95 2.73
C PHE A 100 10.92 21.79 3.35
N GLY A 101 11.96 21.54 2.55
CA GLY A 101 13.34 21.43 3.04
C GLY A 101 13.62 20.16 3.86
N LEU A 102 12.84 19.09 3.65
CA LEU A 102 12.90 17.81 4.38
C LEU A 102 13.62 16.71 3.60
N GLY A 103 14.42 17.07 2.60
CA GLY A 103 15.09 16.10 1.72
C GLY A 103 15.89 15.03 2.47
N GLN A 104 16.46 15.35 3.63
CA GLN A 104 17.19 14.40 4.48
C GLN A 104 16.29 13.32 5.12
N LYS A 105 15.00 13.61 5.30
CA LYS A 105 14.02 12.65 5.87
C LYS A 105 13.36 11.78 4.81
N PHE A 106 13.47 12.15 3.54
CA PHE A 106 12.84 11.43 2.43
C PHE A 106 13.26 9.95 2.36
N PRO A 107 14.55 9.57 2.44
CA PRO A 107 14.94 8.16 2.45
C PRO A 107 14.25 7.35 3.55
N THR A 108 14.22 7.88 4.77
CA THR A 108 13.57 7.25 5.92
C THR A 108 12.07 7.09 5.68
N MET A 109 11.39 8.10 5.13
CA MET A 109 9.96 8.01 4.79
C MET A 109 9.69 6.90 3.78
N VAL A 110 10.48 6.82 2.70
CA VAL A 110 10.34 5.77 1.68
C VAL A 110 10.53 4.39 2.29
N ILE A 111 11.58 4.20 3.11
CA ILE A 111 11.85 2.92 3.77
C ILE A 111 10.68 2.47 4.63
N VAL A 112 10.15 3.39 5.45
CA VAL A 112 9.05 3.07 6.36
C VAL A 112 7.76 2.80 5.58
N VAL A 113 7.40 3.63 4.60
CA VAL A 113 6.19 3.44 3.79
C VAL A 113 6.25 2.13 3.01
N ASN A 114 7.41 1.80 2.43
CA ASN A 114 7.60 0.54 1.73
C ASN A 114 7.39 -0.67 2.65
N TRP A 115 8.04 -0.71 3.81
CA TRP A 115 7.87 -1.83 4.74
C TRP A 115 6.51 -1.86 5.42
N LEU A 116 5.85 -0.71 5.58
CA LEU A 116 4.47 -0.59 6.04
C LEU A 116 3.47 -1.24 5.07
N SER A 117 3.75 -1.18 3.75
CA SER A 117 2.88 -1.79 2.74
C SER A 117 2.73 -3.30 2.91
N VAL A 118 3.76 -3.99 3.42
CA VAL A 118 3.76 -5.46 3.54
C VAL A 118 2.63 -5.98 4.44
N PRO A 119 2.54 -5.63 5.74
CA PRO A 119 1.46 -6.14 6.58
C PRO A 119 0.06 -5.74 6.07
N PHE A 120 -0.10 -4.53 5.51
CA PHE A 120 -1.38 -4.10 4.96
C PHE A 120 -1.76 -4.86 3.68
N ALA A 121 -0.83 -5.14 2.78
CA ALA A 121 -1.08 -5.94 1.59
C ALA A 121 -1.63 -7.33 1.96
N TYR A 122 -1.03 -8.00 2.95
CA TYR A 122 -1.54 -9.29 3.44
C TYR A 122 -2.90 -9.17 4.15
N ALA A 123 -3.15 -8.09 4.90
CA ALA A 123 -4.46 -7.85 5.50
C ALA A 123 -5.56 -7.67 4.43
N TYR A 124 -5.28 -6.89 3.38
CA TYR A 124 -6.17 -6.74 2.23
C TYR A 124 -6.35 -8.05 1.45
N ALA A 125 -5.30 -8.86 1.31
CA ALA A 125 -5.42 -10.17 0.67
C ALA A 125 -6.32 -11.13 1.45
N VAL A 126 -6.24 -11.15 2.79
CA VAL A 126 -7.15 -11.95 3.63
C VAL A 126 -8.60 -11.49 3.44
N LEU A 127 -8.83 -10.17 3.41
CA LEU A 127 -10.15 -9.61 3.16
C LEU A 127 -10.67 -9.96 1.75
N ALA A 128 -9.83 -9.83 0.72
CA ALA A 128 -10.15 -10.19 -0.66
C ALA A 128 -10.49 -11.68 -0.79
N ALA A 129 -9.72 -12.56 -0.14
CA ALA A 129 -10.02 -13.98 -0.08
C ALA A 129 -11.39 -14.25 0.55
N ALA A 130 -11.75 -13.52 1.61
CA ALA A 130 -13.06 -13.64 2.25
C ALA A 130 -14.22 -13.23 1.34
N PHE A 131 -14.02 -12.27 0.43
CA PHE A 131 -15.01 -11.91 -0.60
C PHE A 131 -15.15 -12.95 -1.71
N ILE A 132 -14.09 -13.68 -2.04
CA ILE A 132 -14.14 -14.77 -3.03
C ILE A 132 -14.95 -15.95 -2.48
N LEU A 133 -14.86 -16.21 -1.18
CA LEU A 133 -15.60 -17.28 -0.52
C LEU A 133 -17.09 -16.92 -0.42
N PRO A 134 -18.02 -17.86 -0.69
CA PRO A 134 -19.47 -17.61 -0.68
C PRO A 134 -20.03 -17.55 0.75
N ILE A 135 -19.47 -16.69 1.61
CA ILE A 135 -19.76 -16.63 3.05
C ILE A 135 -21.05 -15.82 3.35
N GLY A 136 -21.59 -15.07 2.39
CA GLY A 136 -22.86 -14.34 2.56
C GLY A 136 -22.80 -13.13 3.51
N MET A 137 -21.61 -12.69 3.91
CA MET A 137 -21.38 -11.63 4.91
C MET A 137 -20.88 -10.32 4.29
N THR A 138 -21.38 -9.93 3.11
CA THR A 138 -20.84 -8.79 2.32
C THR A 138 -20.83 -7.48 3.10
N GLY A 139 -21.88 -7.18 3.88
CA GLY A 139 -21.94 -5.96 4.70
C GLY A 139 -20.88 -5.91 5.81
N PHE A 140 -20.62 -7.03 6.48
CA PHE A 140 -19.56 -7.13 7.49
C PHE A 140 -18.17 -6.98 6.86
N LEU A 141 -17.94 -7.60 5.71
CA LEU A 141 -16.67 -7.48 4.98
C LEU A 141 -16.44 -6.03 4.50
N ALA A 142 -17.50 -5.30 4.11
CA ALA A 142 -17.40 -3.87 3.79
C ALA A 142 -16.97 -3.03 5.01
N LEU A 143 -17.50 -3.31 6.20
CA LEU A 143 -17.06 -2.65 7.45
C LEU A 143 -15.61 -3.00 7.80
N LEU A 144 -15.18 -4.24 7.55
CA LEU A 144 -13.79 -4.65 7.74
C LEU A 144 -12.86 -3.92 6.75
N HIS A 145 -13.29 -3.74 5.50
CA HIS A 145 -12.58 -2.91 4.53
C HIS A 145 -12.41 -1.47 5.04
N LEU A 146 -13.50 -0.83 5.46
CA LEU A 146 -13.45 0.53 5.99
C LEU A 146 -12.54 0.63 7.21
N SER A 147 -12.60 -0.35 8.11
CA SER A 147 -11.72 -0.42 9.29
C SER A 147 -10.26 -0.52 8.90
N LEU A 148 -9.94 -1.30 7.86
CA LEU A 148 -8.58 -1.44 7.35
C LEU A 148 -8.08 -0.14 6.71
N LEU A 149 -8.93 0.57 5.96
CA LEU A 149 -8.61 1.90 5.42
C LEU A 149 -8.29 2.89 6.56
N VAL A 150 -9.14 2.94 7.59
CA VAL A 150 -8.89 3.78 8.77
C VAL A 150 -7.59 3.38 9.46
N ALA A 151 -7.30 2.08 9.58
CA ALA A 151 -6.05 1.60 10.17
C ALA A 151 -4.82 2.05 9.38
N VAL A 152 -4.88 2.06 8.04
CA VAL A 152 -3.81 2.61 7.18
C VAL A 152 -3.62 4.11 7.43
N VAL A 153 -4.70 4.89 7.44
CA VAL A 153 -4.66 6.34 7.71
C VAL A 153 -4.04 6.63 9.08
N VAL A 154 -4.47 5.91 10.12
CA VAL A 154 -3.96 6.07 11.49
C VAL A 154 -2.47 5.67 11.56
N ALA A 155 -2.10 4.55 10.95
CA ALA A 155 -0.71 4.09 10.91
C ALA A 155 0.20 5.12 10.24
N LEU A 156 -0.16 5.58 9.03
CA LEU A 156 0.59 6.59 8.30
C LEU A 156 0.69 7.90 9.08
N THR A 157 -0.40 8.36 9.67
CA THR A 157 -0.42 9.60 10.48
C THR A 157 0.53 9.49 11.66
N ARG A 158 0.48 8.39 12.42
CA ARG A 158 1.38 8.17 13.58
C ARG A 158 2.85 8.13 13.17
N VAL A 159 3.15 7.37 12.12
CA VAL A 159 4.51 7.23 11.60
C VAL A 159 5.05 8.57 11.11
N MET A 160 4.28 9.29 10.28
CA MET A 160 4.69 10.59 9.75
C MET A 160 4.84 11.62 10.87
N HIS A 161 4.00 11.57 11.91
CA HIS A 161 4.14 12.42 13.08
C HIS A 161 5.46 12.19 13.82
N MET A 162 5.87 10.94 14.05
CA MET A 162 7.18 10.64 14.67
C MET A 162 8.36 11.09 13.79
N LEU A 163 8.24 11.01 12.46
CA LEU A 163 9.30 11.45 11.53
C LEU A 163 9.42 12.98 11.44
N CYS A 164 8.27 13.68 11.42
CA CYS A 164 8.21 15.12 11.17
C CYS A 164 8.19 15.97 12.45
N GLY A 165 7.83 15.38 13.60
CA GLY A 165 7.60 16.10 14.85
C GLY A 165 6.26 16.83 14.86
N PRO A 166 6.08 17.86 15.72
CA PRO A 166 4.80 18.52 15.98
C PRO A 166 4.40 19.52 14.87
N GLN A 167 4.37 19.06 13.61
CA GLN A 167 4.00 19.84 12.44
C GLN A 167 2.75 19.25 11.78
N PRO A 168 1.54 19.49 12.33
CA PRO A 168 0.33 18.80 11.90
C PRO A 168 -0.02 19.03 10.43
N LEU A 169 0.19 20.24 9.90
CA LEU A 169 -0.07 20.53 8.48
C LEU A 169 0.80 19.70 7.54
N LEU A 170 2.08 19.54 7.86
CA LEU A 170 3.01 18.74 7.06
C LEU A 170 2.67 17.25 7.14
N VAL A 171 2.39 16.74 8.34
CA VAL A 171 1.97 15.33 8.53
C VAL A 171 0.72 15.05 7.71
N THR A 172 -0.29 15.92 7.79
CA THR A 172 -1.51 15.81 7.00
C THR A 172 -1.21 15.86 5.51
N ALA A 173 -0.37 16.79 5.04
CA ALA A 173 0.00 16.86 3.62
C ALA A 173 0.66 15.56 3.14
N LEU A 174 1.60 15.01 3.92
CA LEU A 174 2.28 13.75 3.60
C LEU A 174 1.30 12.56 3.57
N VAL A 175 0.40 12.45 4.54
CA VAL A 175 -0.63 11.40 4.56
C VAL A 175 -1.60 11.55 3.38
N MET A 176 -2.00 12.79 3.06
CA MET A 176 -2.90 13.07 1.94
C MET A 176 -2.27 12.67 0.60
N VAL A 177 -1.00 13.00 0.35
CA VAL A 177 -0.34 12.57 -0.89
C VAL A 177 -0.07 11.07 -0.94
N LEU A 178 -0.03 10.39 0.20
CA LEU A 178 0.12 8.94 0.26
C LEU A 178 -1.17 8.17 -0.05
N ILE A 179 -2.35 8.79 0.12
CA ILE A 179 -3.64 8.11 0.08
C ILE A 179 -4.54 8.65 -1.03
N VAL A 180 -4.70 9.97 -1.11
CA VAL A 180 -5.69 10.62 -1.99
C VAL A 180 -5.44 10.38 -3.48
N PRO A 181 -4.19 10.41 -3.99
CA PRO A 181 -3.94 10.16 -5.40
C PRO A 181 -4.44 8.78 -5.85
N ASP A 182 -4.21 7.75 -5.05
CA ASP A 182 -4.71 6.39 -5.29
C ASP A 182 -6.25 6.38 -5.34
N MET A 183 -6.91 7.02 -4.36
CA MET A 183 -8.37 7.09 -4.31
C MET A 183 -8.99 7.82 -5.52
N LEU A 184 -8.33 8.87 -6.03
CA LEU A 184 -8.85 9.67 -7.15
C LEU A 184 -8.51 9.07 -8.51
N LEU A 185 -7.34 8.46 -8.65
CA LEU A 185 -6.81 8.01 -9.93
C LEU A 185 -7.09 6.54 -10.20
N SER A 186 -7.36 5.72 -9.17
CA SER A 186 -7.60 4.29 -9.33
C SER A 186 -8.71 4.00 -10.36
N GLU A 187 -9.86 4.67 -10.28
CA GLU A 187 -10.93 4.49 -11.27
C GLU A 187 -10.51 4.91 -12.68
N VAL A 188 -9.86 6.07 -12.82
CA VAL A 188 -9.41 6.60 -14.11
C VAL A 188 -8.38 5.68 -14.75
N LEU A 189 -7.40 5.21 -13.97
CA LEU A 189 -6.37 4.28 -14.40
C LEU A 189 -6.96 2.91 -14.75
N GLN A 190 -7.89 2.40 -13.95
CA GLN A 190 -8.58 1.14 -14.22
C GLN A 190 -9.36 1.21 -15.54
N ARG A 191 -10.06 2.32 -15.80
CA ARG A 191 -10.78 2.55 -17.06
C ARG A 191 -9.81 2.68 -18.23
N PHE A 192 -8.75 3.47 -18.08
CA PHE A 192 -7.71 3.65 -19.10
C PHE A 192 -7.04 2.33 -19.48
N LEU A 193 -6.76 1.48 -18.49
CA LEU A 193 -6.16 0.16 -18.69
C LEU A 193 -7.18 -0.90 -19.13
N GLY A 194 -8.48 -0.58 -19.14
CA GLY A 194 -9.55 -1.52 -19.52
C GLY A 194 -9.70 -2.70 -18.56
N VAL A 195 -9.50 -2.44 -17.26
CA VAL A 195 -9.72 -3.40 -16.15
C VAL A 195 -10.88 -2.98 -15.25
N TYR A 196 -11.49 -1.82 -15.51
CA TYR A 196 -12.72 -1.39 -14.85
C TYR A 196 -13.94 -2.10 -15.44
N PRO A 197 -14.89 -2.57 -14.62
CA PRO A 197 -16.16 -3.07 -15.13
C PRO A 197 -16.98 -1.92 -15.75
N SER A 198 -17.09 -1.92 -17.08
CA SER A 198 -17.83 -0.90 -17.86
C SER A 198 -19.31 -1.21 -17.97
#